data_AF-A0A938MXP3-F1
#
_entry.id   AF-A0A938MXP3-F1
#
_cell.length_a   1.000
_cell.length_b   1.000
_cell.length_c   1.000
_cell.angle_alpha   90.00
_cell.angle_beta   90.00
_cell.angle_gamma   90.00
#
_symmetry.space_group_name_H-M   'P 1'
#
loop_
_entity.id
_entity.type
_entity.pdbx_description
1 polymer ?
#
loop_
_entity_poly.entity_id
_entity_poly.type
_entity_poly.pdbx_seq_one_letter_code
_entity_poly.pdbx_strand_id
1 'polypeptide(L)'
;MAEPGLIDDEAVEIELIGSSCTEVAGELVRRAFEIHIIEGREDRLPWLLTHPSLTRGVMTQILAANPAMLRDLGHQSGPRKLLDFLAEEHRYPEAVLTIAKDLYTSPDASTADFRAFLANHADDEWMLKSLAHLAASAPEKEQELIAVLQDHAGAYDYFIGIRRGQQREKRALEATSETTMRELFETGDPAALRGLARNPLTPELMLRDLVRTEGIKGAREIRRLASQSLRRVSKAS
;
A
#
# COMPACT_ATOMS: atom_id res chain seq x y z
N MET A 1 11.91 -6.69 -30.64
CA MET A 1 12.17 -6.86 -29.20
C MET A 1 13.66 -7.06 -29.06
N ALA A 2 14.39 -6.02 -28.64
CA ALA A 2 15.82 -6.10 -28.40
C ALA A 2 16.05 -6.66 -26.99
N GLU A 3 16.99 -7.59 -26.84
CA GLU A 3 17.42 -8.09 -25.54
C GLU A 3 17.98 -6.94 -24.69
N PRO A 4 17.72 -6.90 -23.37
CA PRO A 4 18.39 -5.95 -22.49
C PRO A 4 19.88 -6.27 -22.52
N GLY A 5 20.67 -5.33 -23.05
CA GLY A 5 22.12 -5.48 -23.17
C GLY A 5 22.74 -5.80 -21.82
N LEU A 6 23.23 -7.03 -21.69
CA LEU A 6 24.24 -7.35 -20.68
C LEU A 6 25.39 -6.37 -20.85
N ILE A 7 25.92 -5.95 -19.72
CA ILE A 7 27.07 -5.07 -19.63
C ILE A 7 28.22 -5.73 -20.42
N ASP A 8 28.96 -4.95 -21.20
CA ASP A 8 30.31 -5.32 -21.61
C ASP A 8 31.17 -5.18 -20.33
N ASP A 9 31.09 -6.19 -19.46
CA ASP A 9 31.75 -6.20 -18.14
C ASP A 9 33.29 -6.14 -18.27
N GLU A 10 33.84 -6.38 -19.47
CA GLU A 10 35.28 -6.35 -19.77
C GLU A 10 35.90 -4.94 -19.61
N ALA A 11 35.13 -3.85 -19.71
CA ALA A 11 35.70 -2.50 -19.59
C ALA A 11 35.95 -2.05 -18.13
N VAL A 12 35.47 -2.80 -17.13
CA VAL A 12 35.71 -2.52 -15.70
C VAL A 12 36.70 -3.51 -15.07
N GLU A 13 37.28 -4.43 -15.86
CA GLU A 13 38.32 -5.36 -15.37
C GLU A 13 39.73 -4.74 -15.26
N ILE A 14 39.93 -3.49 -15.68
CA ILE A 14 41.25 -2.87 -15.71
C ILE A 14 41.41 -1.96 -14.47
N GLU A 15 42.17 -2.44 -13.47
CA GLU A 15 42.63 -1.79 -12.22
C GLU A 15 42.01 -2.19 -10.87
N LEU A 16 41.29 -3.31 -10.75
CA LEU A 16 40.80 -3.80 -9.44
C LEU A 16 41.51 -5.06 -8.92
N ILE A 17 42.73 -5.33 -9.40
CA ILE A 17 43.56 -6.44 -8.91
C ILE A 17 44.19 -6.03 -7.57
N GLY A 18 43.43 -6.16 -6.49
CA GLY A 18 43.92 -5.97 -5.11
C GLY A 18 42.94 -5.30 -4.14
N SER A 19 41.82 -4.78 -4.63
CA SER A 19 40.82 -4.09 -3.81
C SER A 19 39.85 -5.07 -3.15
N SER A 20 39.33 -4.73 -1.97
CA SER A 20 38.34 -5.58 -1.32
C SER A 20 37.04 -5.61 -2.14
N CYS A 21 36.26 -6.70 -2.08
CA CYS A 21 34.99 -6.79 -2.80
C CYS A 21 34.02 -5.62 -2.49
N THR A 22 34.15 -4.99 -1.33
CA THR A 22 33.39 -3.80 -0.94
C THR A 22 33.83 -2.52 -1.66
N GLU A 23 35.12 -2.34 -1.92
CA GLU A 23 35.66 -1.19 -2.66
C GLU A 23 35.25 -1.26 -4.14
N VAL A 24 35.37 -2.44 -4.74
CA VAL A 24 34.94 -2.73 -6.11
C VAL A 24 33.46 -2.39 -6.31
N ALA A 25 32.60 -2.83 -5.38
CA ALA A 25 31.17 -2.62 -5.49
C ALA A 25 30.76 -1.16 -5.26
N GLY A 26 31.51 -0.40 -4.46
CA GLY A 26 31.34 1.04 -4.32
C GLY A 26 31.70 1.81 -5.59
N GLU A 27 32.79 1.41 -6.25
CA GLU A 27 33.25 2.01 -7.50
C GLU A 27 32.29 1.75 -8.66
N LEU A 28 31.73 0.54 -8.77
CA LEU A 28 30.68 0.22 -9.74
C LEU A 28 29.43 1.09 -9.57
N VAL A 29 28.99 1.30 -8.32
CA VAL A 29 27.87 2.19 -8.01
C VAL A 29 28.20 3.64 -8.39
N ARG A 30 29.40 4.12 -8.07
CA ARG A 30 29.87 5.46 -8.44
C ARG A 30 29.91 5.63 -9.95
N ARG A 31 30.44 4.64 -10.68
CA ARG A 31 30.56 4.69 -12.14
C ARG A 31 29.20 4.66 -12.83
N ALA A 32 28.29 3.79 -12.38
CA ALA A 32 26.93 3.76 -12.89
C ALA A 32 26.19 5.08 -12.60
N PHE A 33 26.46 5.72 -11.47
CA PHE A 33 25.94 7.05 -11.15
C PHE A 33 26.49 8.11 -12.11
N GLU A 34 27.80 8.14 -12.34
CA GLU A 34 28.42 9.05 -13.32
C GLU A 34 27.85 8.86 -14.71
N ILE A 35 27.67 7.62 -15.17
CA ILE A 35 27.06 7.32 -16.47
C ILE A 35 25.63 7.87 -16.52
N HIS A 36 24.83 7.66 -15.47
CA HIS A 36 23.47 8.19 -15.42
C HIS A 36 23.45 9.71 -15.51
N ILE A 37 24.28 10.41 -14.73
CA ILE A 37 24.31 11.89 -14.67
C ILE A 37 24.94 12.51 -15.91
N ILE A 38 26.12 12.05 -16.30
CA ILE A 38 26.94 12.67 -17.36
C ILE A 38 26.39 12.30 -18.74
N GLU A 39 25.96 11.05 -18.91
CA GLU A 39 25.51 10.53 -20.21
C GLU A 39 23.98 10.55 -20.37
N GLY A 40 23.23 10.91 -19.33
CA GLY A 40 21.76 10.95 -19.37
C GLY A 40 21.11 9.57 -19.53
N ARG A 41 21.80 8.50 -19.12
CA ARG A 41 21.36 7.10 -19.24
C ARG A 41 20.37 6.73 -18.14
N GLU A 42 19.08 7.00 -18.35
CA GLU A 42 18.01 6.69 -17.37
C GLU A 42 17.80 5.19 -17.14
N ASP A 43 18.19 4.34 -18.08
CA ASP A 43 18.04 2.88 -18.01
C ASP A 43 18.91 2.21 -16.92
N ARG A 44 19.94 2.92 -16.42
CA ARG A 44 20.82 2.43 -15.34
C ARG A 44 20.23 2.65 -13.94
N LEU A 45 19.23 3.51 -13.86
CA LEU A 45 18.68 3.94 -12.58
C LEU A 45 18.04 2.80 -11.77
N PRO A 46 17.22 1.91 -12.34
CA PRO A 46 16.66 0.78 -11.59
C PRO A 46 17.72 -0.12 -10.95
N TRP A 47 18.82 -0.37 -11.66
CA TRP A 47 19.94 -1.17 -11.13
C TRP A 47 20.65 -0.44 -9.99
N LEU A 48 20.97 0.85 -10.16
CA LEU A 48 21.61 1.67 -9.12
C LEU A 48 20.83 1.66 -7.81
N LEU A 49 19.52 1.84 -7.90
CA LEU A 49 18.63 1.94 -6.75
C LEU A 49 18.44 0.63 -6.00
N THR A 50 18.66 -0.49 -6.70
CA THR A 50 18.54 -1.85 -6.16
C THR A 50 19.87 -2.44 -5.76
N HIS A 51 20.97 -1.77 -6.06
CA HIS A 51 22.31 -2.29 -5.80
C HIS A 51 22.62 -2.37 -4.29
N PRO A 52 23.05 -3.53 -3.75
CA PRO A 52 23.30 -3.70 -2.31
C PRO A 52 24.31 -2.71 -1.73
N SER A 53 25.29 -2.30 -2.55
CA SER A 53 26.35 -1.37 -2.16
C SER A 53 25.95 0.11 -2.28
N LEU A 54 24.69 0.40 -2.63
CA LEU A 54 24.19 1.77 -2.64
C LEU A 54 24.27 2.37 -1.22
N THR A 55 25.09 3.40 -1.05
CA THR A 55 25.29 4.06 0.24
C THR A 55 24.39 5.29 0.38
N ARG A 56 24.12 5.71 1.63
CA ARG A 56 23.36 6.93 1.93
C ARG A 56 23.96 8.17 1.24
N GLY A 57 25.29 8.26 1.22
CA GLY A 57 26.01 9.36 0.56
C GLY A 57 25.77 9.41 -0.95
N VAL A 58 25.83 8.26 -1.64
CA VAL A 58 25.55 8.20 -3.09
C VAL A 58 24.07 8.52 -3.37
N MET A 59 23.14 8.00 -2.58
CA MET A 59 21.71 8.33 -2.73
C MET A 59 21.45 9.83 -2.58
N THR A 60 22.09 10.48 -1.61
CA THR A 60 21.99 11.92 -1.42
C THR A 60 22.48 12.68 -2.65
N GLN A 61 23.62 12.27 -3.22
CA GLN A 61 24.17 12.89 -4.43
C GLN A 61 23.26 12.67 -5.65
N ILE A 62 22.68 11.47 -5.80
CA ILE A 62 21.72 11.16 -6.87
C ILE A 62 20.52 12.11 -6.82
N LEU A 63 19.90 12.25 -5.65
CA LEU A 63 18.69 13.06 -5.52
C LEU A 63 18.99 14.55 -5.60
N ALA A 64 20.16 14.99 -5.13
CA ALA A 64 20.60 16.38 -5.29
C ALA A 64 20.81 16.74 -6.77
N ALA A 65 21.37 15.82 -7.56
CA ALA A 65 21.57 16.02 -8.99
C ALA A 65 20.25 15.93 -9.79
N ASN A 66 19.30 15.10 -9.33
CA ASN A 66 18.03 14.84 -10.03
C ASN A 66 16.81 14.93 -9.09
N PRO A 67 16.41 16.12 -8.62
CA PRO A 67 15.30 16.26 -7.69
C PRO A 67 13.95 15.78 -8.26
N ALA A 68 13.78 15.79 -9.59
CA ALA A 68 12.58 15.26 -10.23
C ALA A 68 12.38 13.74 -9.99
N MET A 69 13.47 13.00 -9.76
CA MET A 69 13.42 11.56 -9.49
C MET A 69 12.77 11.25 -8.15
N LEU A 70 12.83 12.14 -7.14
CA LEU A 70 12.17 11.91 -5.84
C LEU A 70 10.72 11.46 -6.02
N ARG A 71 10.02 12.15 -6.94
CA ARG A 71 8.64 11.84 -7.26
C ARG A 71 8.50 10.43 -7.81
N ASP A 72 9.31 10.08 -8.79
CA ASP A 72 9.16 8.82 -9.51
C ASP A 72 9.60 7.63 -8.65
N LEU A 73 10.54 7.83 -7.71
CA LEU A 73 11.05 6.79 -6.82
C LEU A 73 10.09 6.40 -5.71
N GLY A 74 9.42 7.35 -5.06
CA GLY A 74 8.52 6.97 -3.98
C GLY A 74 7.22 6.31 -4.45
N HIS A 75 6.91 6.34 -5.75
CA HIS A 75 5.81 5.57 -6.34
C HIS A 75 6.19 4.12 -6.68
N GLN A 76 7.48 3.76 -6.63
CA GLN A 76 7.95 2.43 -6.98
C GLN A 76 8.08 1.53 -5.76
N SER A 77 7.77 0.24 -5.95
CA SER A 77 8.16 -0.81 -5.01
C SER A 77 9.68 -0.98 -5.07
N GLY A 78 10.40 -0.20 -4.27
CA GLY A 78 11.86 -0.23 -4.20
C GLY A 78 12.40 -1.09 -3.04
N PRO A 79 13.71 -1.28 -2.97
CA PRO A 79 14.34 -1.90 -1.81
C PRO A 79 14.05 -1.08 -0.54
N ARG A 80 13.86 -1.78 0.58
CA ARG A 80 13.52 -1.16 1.87
C ARG A 80 14.48 -0.04 2.26
N LYS A 81 15.78 -0.24 2.04
CA LYS A 81 16.84 0.75 2.33
C LYS A 81 16.65 2.09 1.60
N LEU A 82 16.15 2.07 0.36
CA LEU A 82 15.86 3.28 -0.40
C LEU A 82 14.64 4.00 0.19
N LEU A 83 13.57 3.26 0.47
CA LEU A 83 12.36 3.82 1.07
C LEU A 83 12.64 4.42 2.45
N ASP A 84 13.43 3.74 3.28
CA ASP A 84 13.78 4.22 4.62
C ASP A 84 14.52 5.56 4.52
N PHE A 85 15.48 5.68 3.61
CA PHE A 85 16.16 6.96 3.36
C PHE A 85 15.22 8.06 2.87
N LEU A 86 14.32 7.76 1.93
CA LEU A 86 13.35 8.74 1.42
C LEU A 86 12.37 9.20 2.52
N ALA A 87 11.96 8.29 3.40
CA ALA A 87 11.09 8.60 4.53
C ALA A 87 11.81 9.41 5.60
N GLU A 88 13.04 9.05 5.96
CA GLU A 88 13.81 9.70 7.03
C GLU A 88 14.34 11.09 6.63
N GLU A 89 15.02 11.19 5.48
CA GLU A 89 15.73 12.42 5.10
C GLU A 89 14.83 13.42 4.37
N HIS A 90 13.85 12.92 3.62
CA HIS A 90 13.02 13.75 2.76
C HIS A 90 11.54 13.78 3.16
N ARG A 91 11.14 12.97 4.16
CA ARG A 91 9.72 12.79 4.55
C ARG A 91 8.82 12.57 3.35
N TYR A 92 9.31 11.81 2.37
CA TYR A 92 8.60 11.64 1.11
C TYR A 92 7.30 10.85 1.35
N PRO A 93 6.10 11.41 1.12
CA PRO A 93 4.85 10.83 1.61
C PRO A 93 4.62 9.39 1.14
N GLU A 94 4.86 9.10 -0.14
CA GLU A 94 4.62 7.75 -0.66
C GLU A 94 5.61 6.72 -0.10
N ALA A 95 6.85 7.13 0.25
CA ALA A 95 7.81 6.25 0.91
C ALA A 95 7.36 5.95 2.35
N VAL A 96 6.96 6.99 3.09
CA VAL A 96 6.38 6.87 4.44
C VAL A 96 5.18 5.93 4.40
N LEU A 97 4.24 6.16 3.49
CA LEU A 97 3.05 5.33 3.36
C LEU A 97 3.39 3.88 2.97
N THR A 98 4.33 3.68 2.04
CA THR A 98 4.71 2.33 1.59
C THR A 98 5.32 1.53 2.74
N ILE A 99 6.23 2.13 3.51
CA ILE A 99 6.81 1.50 4.70
C ILE A 99 5.74 1.23 5.76
N ALA A 100 4.88 2.21 6.04
CA ALA A 100 3.82 2.07 7.03
C ALA A 100 2.89 0.89 6.70
N LYS A 101 2.49 0.77 5.43
CA LYS A 101 1.66 -0.35 4.96
C LYS A 101 2.36 -1.69 5.11
N ASP A 102 3.62 -1.77 4.72
CA ASP A 102 4.43 -2.99 4.85
C ASP A 102 4.54 -3.42 6.31
N LEU A 103 4.96 -2.51 7.20
CA LEU A 103 5.06 -2.76 8.63
C LEU A 103 3.72 -3.15 9.26
N TYR A 104 2.61 -2.54 8.82
CA TYR A 104 1.28 -2.79 9.38
C TYR A 104 0.66 -4.11 8.93
N THR A 105 0.91 -4.52 7.67
CA THR A 105 0.23 -5.66 7.03
C THR A 105 1.10 -6.90 6.85
N SER A 106 2.42 -6.79 6.96
CA SER A 106 3.33 -7.94 6.91
C SER A 106 3.34 -8.70 8.24
N PRO A 107 3.20 -10.04 8.26
CA PRO A 107 3.34 -10.83 9.47
C PRO A 107 4.80 -10.96 9.94
N ASP A 108 5.77 -10.75 9.04
CA ASP A 108 7.21 -10.85 9.36
C ASP A 108 7.76 -9.57 10.03
N ALA A 109 7.10 -8.43 9.82
CA ALA A 109 7.45 -7.18 10.47
C ALA A 109 7.06 -7.20 11.96
N SER A 110 7.94 -6.76 12.86
CA SER A 110 7.63 -6.73 14.29
C SER A 110 6.68 -5.59 14.66
N THR A 111 5.90 -5.77 15.73
CA THR A 111 5.09 -4.69 16.30
C THR A 111 5.96 -3.55 16.85
N ALA A 112 7.16 -3.86 17.34
CA ALA A 112 8.10 -2.87 17.87
C ALA A 112 8.60 -1.92 16.77
N ASP A 113 8.95 -2.45 15.60
CA ASP A 113 9.37 -1.64 14.44
C ASP A 113 8.23 -0.75 13.96
N PHE A 114 7.00 -1.28 13.92
CA PHE A 114 5.83 -0.50 13.57
C PHE A 114 5.56 0.64 14.55
N ARG A 115 5.64 0.38 15.86
CA ARG A 115 5.50 1.41 16.89
C ARG A 115 6.57 2.50 16.75
N ALA A 116 7.83 2.10 16.56
CA ALA A 116 8.94 3.04 16.38
C ALA A 116 8.73 3.92 15.14
N PHE A 117 8.23 3.32 14.05
CA PHE A 117 7.90 4.05 12.83
C PHE A 117 6.78 5.06 13.06
N LEU A 118 5.67 4.65 13.70
CA LEU A 118 4.57 5.56 14.02
C LEU A 118 5.01 6.73 14.89
N ALA A 119 5.90 6.51 15.87
CA ALA A 119 6.39 7.59 16.72
C ALA A 119 7.13 8.69 15.94
N ASN A 120 7.77 8.35 14.81
CA ASN A 120 8.49 9.30 13.96
C ASN A 120 7.60 9.98 12.90
N HIS A 121 6.40 9.46 12.66
CA HIS A 121 5.51 9.88 11.57
C HIS A 121 4.06 10.11 12.02
N ALA A 122 3.83 10.30 13.32
CA ALA A 122 2.49 10.49 13.88
C ALA A 122 1.77 11.73 13.31
N ASP A 123 2.52 12.73 12.85
CA ASP A 123 2.00 13.94 12.21
C ASP A 123 1.49 13.72 10.77
N ASP A 124 1.77 12.57 10.13
CA ASP A 124 1.32 12.26 8.77
C ASP A 124 -0.13 11.71 8.77
N GLU A 125 -1.10 12.64 8.72
CA GLU A 125 -2.53 12.29 8.70
C GLU A 125 -2.92 11.45 7.48
N TRP A 126 -2.25 11.63 6.33
CA TRP A 126 -2.54 10.87 5.12
C TRP A 126 -2.11 9.41 5.26
N MET A 127 -0.93 9.18 5.85
CA MET A 127 -0.48 7.85 6.24
C MET A 127 -1.49 7.18 7.18
N LEU A 128 -1.84 7.84 8.29
CA LEU A 128 -2.76 7.30 9.30
C LEU A 128 -4.14 6.94 8.71
N LYS A 129 -4.73 7.82 7.90
CA LYS A 129 -6.01 7.54 7.21
C LYS A 129 -5.90 6.40 6.21
N SER A 130 -4.76 6.25 5.55
CA SER A 130 -4.53 5.17 4.60
C SER A 130 -4.45 3.81 5.30
N LEU A 131 -3.80 3.73 6.46
CA LEU A 131 -3.72 2.50 7.26
C LEU A 131 -5.10 2.04 7.78
N ALA A 132 -6.01 2.98 8.03
CA ALA A 132 -7.38 2.67 8.49
C ALA A 132 -8.16 1.75 7.53
N HIS A 133 -7.82 1.75 6.23
CA HIS A 133 -8.46 0.87 5.24
C HIS A 133 -7.91 -0.55 5.22
N LEU A 134 -6.82 -0.81 5.94
CA LEU A 134 -6.10 -2.07 5.91
C LEU A 134 -6.43 -2.94 7.12
N ALA A 135 -6.24 -4.25 6.95
CA ALA A 135 -6.24 -5.21 8.04
C ALA A 135 -4.82 -5.32 8.59
N ALA A 136 -4.67 -5.15 9.91
CA ALA A 136 -3.40 -5.38 10.57
C ALA A 136 -3.03 -6.87 10.47
N SER A 137 -1.73 -7.18 10.36
CA SER A 137 -1.28 -8.57 10.43
C SER A 137 -1.36 -9.16 11.84
N ALA A 138 -1.41 -8.31 12.87
CA ALA A 138 -1.52 -8.72 14.26
C ALA A 138 -2.39 -7.71 15.06
N PRO A 139 -3.17 -8.16 16.07
CA PRO A 139 -3.99 -7.29 16.91
C PRO A 139 -3.19 -6.18 17.60
N GLU A 140 -1.97 -6.47 18.01
CA GLU A 140 -1.09 -5.52 18.69
C GLU A 140 -0.76 -4.34 17.79
N LYS A 141 -0.54 -4.55 16.48
CA LYS A 141 -0.29 -3.45 15.53
C LYS A 141 -1.52 -2.56 15.36
N GLU A 142 -2.72 -3.14 15.35
CA GLU A 142 -3.94 -2.33 15.35
C GLU A 142 -4.07 -1.49 16.62
N GLN A 143 -3.69 -2.03 17.77
CA GLN A 143 -3.67 -1.28 19.03
C GLN A 143 -2.66 -0.11 18.98
N GLU A 144 -1.47 -0.31 18.41
CA GLU A 144 -0.49 0.78 18.22
C GLU A 144 -1.05 1.90 17.33
N LEU A 145 -1.70 1.54 16.21
CA LEU A 145 -2.33 2.53 15.33
C LEU A 145 -3.44 3.29 16.05
N ILE A 146 -4.30 2.59 16.80
CA ILE A 146 -5.38 3.19 17.58
C ILE A 146 -4.83 4.17 18.62
N ALA A 147 -3.75 3.80 19.32
CA ALA A 147 -3.12 4.65 20.33
C ALA A 147 -2.66 5.98 19.74
N VAL A 148 -2.00 5.96 18.57
CA VAL A 148 -1.61 7.19 17.88
C VAL A 148 -2.82 7.97 17.42
N LEU A 149 -3.81 7.32 16.80
CA LEU A 149 -5.00 7.99 16.30
C LEU A 149 -5.78 8.75 17.39
N GLN A 150 -5.74 8.31 18.66
CA GLN A 150 -6.42 9.00 19.76
C GLN A 150 -5.96 10.46 19.94
N ASP A 151 -4.71 10.77 19.58
CA ASP A 151 -4.18 12.13 19.61
C ASP A 151 -4.61 12.96 18.38
N HIS A 152 -5.24 12.32 17.38
CA HIS A 152 -5.70 12.92 16.13
C HIS A 152 -7.20 12.67 15.92
N ALA A 153 -8.05 13.41 16.65
CA ALA A 153 -9.51 13.21 16.68
C ALA A 153 -10.17 13.00 15.30
N GLY A 154 -9.81 13.79 14.29
CA GLY A 154 -10.35 13.65 12.93
C GLY A 154 -9.95 12.35 12.22
N ALA A 155 -8.73 11.87 12.43
CA ALA A 155 -8.26 10.59 11.89
C ALA A 155 -8.86 9.40 12.67
N TYR A 156 -9.03 9.55 13.99
CA TYR A 156 -9.69 8.55 14.83
C TYR A 156 -11.15 8.32 14.44
N ASP A 157 -11.93 9.39 14.30
CA ASP A 157 -13.34 9.30 13.89
C ASP A 157 -13.47 8.64 12.50
N TYR A 158 -12.55 8.99 11.59
CA TYR A 158 -12.46 8.38 10.28
C TYR A 158 -12.19 6.87 10.35
N PHE A 159 -11.22 6.45 11.18
CA PHE A 159 -10.89 5.05 11.43
C PHE A 159 -12.08 4.28 12.01
N ILE A 160 -12.74 4.81 13.04
CA ILE A 160 -13.93 4.20 13.64
C ILE A 160 -15.07 4.08 12.62
N GLY A 161 -15.25 5.08 11.76
CA GLY A 161 -16.21 5.03 10.65
C GLY A 161 -15.94 3.86 9.70
N ILE A 162 -14.68 3.64 9.31
CA ILE A 162 -14.27 2.51 8.46
C ILE A 162 -14.53 1.18 9.16
N ARG A 163 -14.10 1.02 10.43
CA ARG A 163 -14.29 -0.23 11.18
C ARG A 163 -15.76 -0.57 11.37
N ARG A 164 -16.61 0.42 11.68
CA ARG A 164 -18.07 0.22 11.74
C ARG A 164 -18.64 -0.20 10.40
N GLY A 165 -18.19 0.41 9.29
CA GLY A 165 -18.57 0.01 7.94
C GLY A 165 -18.19 -1.45 7.63
N GLN A 166 -16.94 -1.83 7.89
CA GLN A 166 -16.45 -3.19 7.70
C GLN A 166 -17.23 -4.22 8.54
N GLN A 167 -17.54 -3.88 9.81
CA GLN A 167 -18.34 -4.73 10.68
C GLN A 167 -19.78 -4.90 10.17
N ARG A 168 -20.40 -3.83 9.66
CA ARG A 168 -21.75 -3.89 9.05
C ARG A 168 -21.75 -4.73 7.78
N GLU A 169 -20.77 -4.54 6.89
CA GLU A 169 -20.61 -5.37 5.68
C GLU A 169 -20.46 -6.85 6.05
N LYS A 170 -19.60 -7.16 7.02
CA LYS A 170 -19.40 -8.53 7.51
C LYS A 170 -20.68 -9.13 8.10
N ARG A 171 -21.35 -8.40 9.01
CA ARG A 171 -22.63 -8.84 9.61
C ARG A 171 -23.69 -9.12 8.54
N ALA A 172 -23.77 -8.28 7.50
CA ALA A 172 -24.68 -8.46 6.38
C ALA A 172 -24.31 -9.67 5.50
N LEU A 173 -23.01 -9.87 5.24
CA LEU A 173 -22.51 -11.01 4.48
C LEU A 173 -22.79 -12.35 5.19
N GLU A 174 -22.69 -12.37 6.52
CA GLU A 174 -22.84 -13.56 7.36
C GLU A 174 -24.27 -13.77 7.90
N ALA A 175 -25.20 -12.85 7.60
CA ALA A 175 -26.57 -12.96 8.05
C ALA A 175 -27.25 -14.23 7.48
N THR A 176 -27.89 -15.02 8.33
CA THR A 176 -28.63 -16.23 7.95
C THR A 176 -30.15 -16.07 8.09
N SER A 177 -30.60 -15.10 8.89
CA SER A 177 -32.00 -14.80 9.14
C SER A 177 -32.48 -13.68 8.23
N GLU A 178 -33.66 -13.87 7.60
CA GLU A 178 -34.32 -12.84 6.80
C GLU A 178 -34.61 -11.57 7.63
N THR A 179 -34.97 -11.71 8.91
CA THR A 179 -35.22 -10.57 9.80
C THR A 179 -33.97 -9.70 9.93
N THR A 180 -32.82 -10.31 10.20
CA THR A 180 -31.53 -9.60 10.32
C THR A 180 -31.14 -8.93 9.01
N MET A 181 -31.36 -9.60 7.88
CA MET A 181 -31.07 -9.02 6.56
C MET A 181 -31.95 -7.81 6.28
N ARG A 182 -33.23 -7.88 6.63
CA ARG A 182 -34.18 -6.77 6.46
C ARG A 182 -33.80 -5.57 7.33
N GLU A 183 -33.48 -5.81 8.61
CA GLU A 183 -32.96 -4.76 9.51
C GLU A 183 -31.74 -4.05 8.89
N LEU A 184 -30.78 -4.81 8.36
CA LEU A 184 -29.57 -4.27 7.75
C LEU A 184 -29.86 -3.52 6.45
N PHE A 185 -30.80 -4.01 5.64
CA PHE A 185 -31.23 -3.37 4.40
C PHE A 185 -31.87 -2.00 4.67
N GLU A 186 -32.75 -1.93 5.67
CA GLU A 186 -33.47 -0.72 6.05
C GLU A 186 -32.56 0.39 6.58
N THR A 187 -31.35 0.05 7.06
CA THR A 187 -30.37 1.08 7.47
C THR A 187 -29.94 1.99 6.32
N GLY A 188 -30.05 1.54 5.07
CA GLY A 188 -29.53 2.24 3.89
C GLY A 188 -28.00 2.40 3.88
N ASP A 189 -27.29 1.76 4.81
CA ASP A 189 -25.84 1.88 4.94
C ASP A 189 -25.14 1.19 3.76
N PRO A 190 -24.28 1.90 2.99
CA PRO A 190 -23.67 1.32 1.80
C PRO A 190 -22.86 0.04 2.06
N ALA A 191 -22.23 -0.10 3.24
CA ALA A 191 -21.43 -1.27 3.57
C ALA A 191 -22.34 -2.46 3.89
N ALA A 192 -23.43 -2.25 4.64
CA ALA A 192 -24.45 -3.27 4.86
C ALA A 192 -25.09 -3.74 3.52
N LEU A 193 -25.49 -2.81 2.65
CA LEU A 193 -26.07 -3.13 1.35
C LEU A 193 -25.10 -3.90 0.45
N ARG A 194 -23.80 -3.56 0.46
CA ARG A 194 -22.77 -4.34 -0.25
C ARG A 194 -22.66 -5.76 0.31
N GLY A 195 -22.68 -5.92 1.63
CA GLY A 195 -22.65 -7.24 2.28
C GLY A 195 -23.85 -8.10 1.89
N LEU A 196 -25.06 -7.53 1.93
CA LEU A 196 -26.30 -8.21 1.49
C LEU A 196 -26.24 -8.58 0.00
N ALA A 197 -25.71 -7.71 -0.86
CA ALA A 197 -25.57 -8.00 -2.29
C ALA A 197 -24.66 -9.21 -2.57
N ARG A 198 -23.73 -9.54 -1.66
CA ARG A 198 -22.79 -10.67 -1.75
C ARG A 198 -23.28 -11.93 -1.03
N ASN A 199 -24.22 -11.80 -0.11
CA ASN A 199 -24.71 -12.90 0.70
C ASN A 199 -25.58 -13.86 -0.16
N PRO A 200 -25.25 -15.17 -0.20
CA PRO A 200 -25.98 -16.15 -1.02
C PRO A 200 -27.41 -16.45 -0.51
N LEU A 201 -27.71 -16.09 0.74
CA LEU A 201 -29.02 -16.29 1.37
C LEU A 201 -29.93 -15.06 1.28
N THR A 202 -29.45 -13.95 0.71
CA THR A 202 -30.28 -12.74 0.57
C THR A 202 -31.50 -13.02 -0.29
N PRO A 203 -32.72 -12.76 0.21
CA PRO A 203 -33.95 -13.00 -0.54
C PRO A 203 -33.99 -12.30 -1.88
N GLU A 204 -34.60 -12.96 -2.87
CA GLU A 204 -34.64 -12.48 -4.25
C GLU A 204 -35.22 -11.07 -4.38
N LEU A 205 -36.28 -10.77 -3.61
CA LEU A 205 -36.91 -9.45 -3.60
C LEU A 205 -35.92 -8.35 -3.16
N MET A 206 -35.17 -8.57 -2.07
CA MET A 206 -34.14 -7.62 -1.62
C MET A 206 -33.04 -7.44 -2.68
N LEU A 207 -32.62 -8.52 -3.34
CA LEU A 207 -31.61 -8.40 -4.40
C LEU A 207 -32.14 -7.59 -5.60
N ARG A 208 -33.42 -7.74 -5.97
CA ARG A 208 -34.04 -6.93 -7.03
C ARG A 208 -34.06 -5.44 -6.67
N ASP A 209 -34.29 -5.11 -5.40
CA ASP A 209 -34.24 -3.73 -4.92
C ASP A 209 -32.80 -3.18 -4.90
N LEU A 210 -31.82 -4.00 -4.49
CA LEU A 210 -30.40 -3.63 -4.54
C LEU A 210 -29.90 -3.34 -5.96
N VAL A 211 -30.45 -4.01 -6.99
CA VAL A 211 -30.15 -3.72 -8.40
C VAL A 211 -30.66 -2.34 -8.83
N ARG A 212 -31.65 -1.78 -8.14
CA ARG A 212 -32.24 -0.46 -8.45
C ARG A 212 -31.67 0.66 -7.58
N THR A 213 -30.81 0.34 -6.62
CA THR A 213 -30.21 1.33 -5.72
C THR A 213 -29.41 2.39 -6.50
N GLU A 214 -29.68 3.66 -6.20
CA GLU A 214 -29.08 4.86 -6.78
C GLU A 214 -28.79 5.90 -5.68
N GLY A 215 -28.04 6.95 -5.99
CA GLY A 215 -27.83 8.08 -5.07
C GLY A 215 -26.96 7.81 -3.84
N ILE A 216 -26.44 6.60 -3.64
CA ILE A 216 -25.54 6.26 -2.52
C ILE A 216 -24.10 5.95 -2.98
N LYS A 217 -23.15 6.14 -2.08
CA LYS A 217 -21.73 5.81 -2.31
C LYS A 217 -21.60 4.31 -2.65
N GLY A 218 -20.97 3.99 -3.78
CA GLY A 218 -20.77 2.60 -4.21
C GLY A 218 -21.98 1.94 -4.88
N ALA A 219 -23.05 2.68 -5.21
CA ALA A 219 -24.25 2.11 -5.85
C ALA A 219 -23.95 1.23 -7.07
N ARG A 220 -23.02 1.63 -7.95
CA ARG A 220 -22.61 0.83 -9.12
C ARG A 220 -22.09 -0.56 -8.74
N GLU A 221 -21.31 -0.65 -7.68
CA GLU A 221 -20.76 -1.91 -7.18
C GLU A 221 -21.85 -2.78 -6.57
N ILE A 222 -22.71 -2.19 -5.72
CA ILE A 222 -23.85 -2.87 -5.10
C ILE A 222 -24.76 -3.48 -6.18
N ARG A 223 -25.15 -2.70 -7.20
CA ARG A 223 -25.97 -3.18 -8.33
C ARG A 223 -25.31 -4.34 -9.07
N ARG A 224 -24.00 -4.24 -9.33
CA ARG A 224 -23.23 -5.30 -9.99
C ARG A 224 -23.25 -6.59 -9.17
N LEU A 225 -22.98 -6.50 -7.87
CA LEU A 225 -22.94 -7.66 -6.96
C LEU A 225 -24.34 -8.30 -6.83
N ALA A 226 -25.38 -7.50 -6.62
CA ALA A 226 -26.76 -7.98 -6.52
C ALA A 226 -27.23 -8.67 -7.81
N SER A 227 -26.88 -8.11 -8.98
CA SER A 227 -27.16 -8.75 -10.28
C SER A 227 -26.46 -10.11 -10.43
N GLN A 228 -25.24 -10.23 -9.92
CA GLN A 228 -24.50 -11.50 -9.95
C GLN A 228 -25.15 -12.53 -9.02
N SER A 229 -25.56 -12.13 -7.82
CA SER A 229 -26.24 -13.01 -6.85
C SER A 229 -27.61 -13.46 -7.34
N LEU A 230 -28.43 -12.57 -7.93
CA LEU A 230 -29.72 -12.91 -8.54
C LEU A 230 -29.58 -14.02 -9.58
N ARG A 231 -28.61 -13.88 -10.49
CA ARG A 231 -28.34 -14.90 -11.52
C ARG A 231 -27.97 -16.26 -10.93
N ARG A 232 -27.41 -16.31 -9.72
CA ARG A 232 -27.10 -17.58 -9.03
C ARG A 232 -28.36 -18.18 -8.40
N VAL A 233 -29.17 -17.37 -7.73
CA VAL A 233 -30.43 -17.80 -7.12
C VAL A 233 -31.40 -18.35 -8.18
N SER A 234 -31.57 -17.64 -9.30
CA SER A 234 -32.45 -18.09 -10.39
C SER A 234 -31.98 -19.37 -11.10
N LYS A 235 -30.70 -19.76 -10.97
CA LYS A 235 -30.20 -21.03 -11.50
C LYS A 235 -30.38 -22.20 -10.54
N ALA A 236 -30.61 -21.92 -9.27
CA ALA A 236 -30.73 -22.92 -8.22
C ALA A 236 -32.20 -23.29 -7.91
N SER A 237 -33.16 -22.52 -8.43
CA SER A 237 -34.62 -22.77 -8.35
C SER A 237 -35.11 -23.48 -9.61
#